data_AF-A0A096P961-F1
#
_entry.id   AF-A0A096P961-F1
#
_cell.length_a   1.000
_cell.length_b   1.000
_cell.length_c   1.000
_cell.angle_alpha   90.00
_cell.angle_beta   90.00
_cell.angle_gamma   90.00
#
_symmetry.space_group_name_H-M   'P 1'
#
loop_
_entity.id
_entity.type
_entity.pdbx_description
1 polymer ?
#
loop_
_entity_poly.entity_id
_entity_poly.type
_entity_poly.pdbx_seq_one_letter_code
_entity_poly.pdbx_strand_id
1 'polypeptide(L)'
;MELGASRARAETNAATRSEASPLAVVARAFSLIGWVAFGGPAAHVGLFSKVFVRDDASAVNADADAEASMKWLSRGTFAEFLALGQCLPGPTSTQMSFAIGIARAGTLGGLTSGILFQYPGLVLMSLAGAGAAEALTRPGVVARAFTAGLSAGGASLIFSAADSLARSQGGKTRTTRLLCAFSAACATYASRAWLFPSLIAFGGVATYVEAARAAAAAKTTNARDGDATSDPRDDDAEEVTRLGLSPLAGGFMILAWASALVGLGVYVSNTTYETNKELHWFEAFYRTGSIIFGGGQVVLPLLLNDVVQYDTTCSARDAVTDACAAWTKTERATSWVTEEQFFAGLALAQAAPGPLFNLSAYLGAVAARRAGVNVLVGVACAWFGLFGPGVILIFAVMPFWGRFRKWDVYKRALPGLNASAVGLVVAAAFNIAFKVRALSPFPNATTSIALICAFCAHIVKLPPGWWTLLQAPLVIVLGGLLGLFAHATDMN
;
A
#
# COMPACT_ATOMS: atom_id res chain seq x y z
N MET A 1 5.31 -43.97 40.18
CA MET A 1 6.60 -43.56 39.57
C MET A 1 6.47 -43.18 38.09
N GLU A 2 5.65 -43.86 37.28
CA GLU A 2 5.46 -43.55 35.85
C GLU A 2 4.81 -42.18 35.55
N LEU A 3 3.91 -41.69 36.41
CA LEU A 3 3.30 -40.36 36.27
C LEU A 3 4.31 -39.20 36.42
N GLY A 4 5.35 -39.40 37.23
CA GLY A 4 6.44 -38.41 37.40
C GLY A 4 7.39 -38.38 36.20
N ALA A 5 7.66 -39.55 35.60
CA ALA A 5 8.48 -39.66 34.40
C ALA A 5 7.77 -39.08 33.16
N SER A 6 6.45 -39.21 33.07
CA SER A 6 5.62 -38.61 32.01
C SER A 6 5.57 -37.08 32.10
N ARG A 7 5.41 -36.51 33.31
CA ARG A 7 5.50 -35.07 33.55
C ARG A 7 6.90 -34.51 33.26
N ALA A 8 7.95 -35.19 33.73
CA ALA A 8 9.32 -34.80 33.43
C ALA A 8 9.61 -34.87 31.91
N ARG A 9 9.11 -35.88 31.18
CA ARG A 9 9.22 -35.92 29.71
C ARG A 9 8.43 -34.81 29.01
N ALA A 10 7.26 -34.45 29.53
CA ALA A 10 6.46 -33.34 29.00
C ALA A 10 7.14 -31.98 29.24
N GLU A 11 7.75 -31.78 30.41
CA GLU A 11 8.51 -30.57 30.76
C GLU A 11 9.83 -30.49 29.97
N THR A 12 10.53 -31.60 29.77
CA THR A 12 11.74 -31.65 28.92
C THR A 12 11.42 -31.49 27.43
N ASN A 13 10.26 -31.99 26.95
CA ASN A 13 9.78 -31.76 25.58
C ASN A 13 9.27 -30.32 25.37
N ALA A 14 8.76 -29.66 26.41
CA ALA A 14 8.42 -28.24 26.37
C ALA A 14 9.69 -27.36 26.34
N ALA A 15 10.73 -27.74 27.09
CA ALA A 15 12.02 -27.03 27.14
C ALA A 15 12.88 -27.20 25.87
N THR A 16 12.54 -28.10 24.95
CA THR A 16 13.32 -28.41 23.73
C THR A 16 12.67 -27.92 22.43
N ARG A 17 11.48 -27.31 22.47
CA ARG A 17 11.03 -26.49 21.35
C ARG A 17 11.83 -25.19 21.39
N SER A 18 12.90 -25.13 20.62
CA SER A 18 13.53 -23.87 20.24
C SER A 18 12.44 -22.96 19.64
N GLU A 19 11.85 -22.08 20.45
CA GLU A 19 10.97 -21.02 19.97
C GLU A 19 11.72 -20.28 18.87
N ALA A 20 11.10 -20.16 17.70
CA ALA A 20 11.77 -19.53 16.58
C ALA A 20 12.07 -18.08 16.95
N SER A 21 13.25 -17.58 16.59
CA SER A 21 13.58 -16.18 16.90
C SER A 21 12.49 -15.25 16.28
N PRO A 22 12.10 -14.15 16.95
CA PRO A 22 11.07 -13.25 16.42
C PRO A 22 11.36 -12.78 14.99
N LEU A 23 12.64 -12.66 14.64
CA LEU A 23 13.08 -12.34 13.28
C LEU A 23 12.82 -13.47 12.28
N ALA A 24 13.05 -14.73 12.66
CA ALA A 24 12.76 -15.89 11.81
C ALA A 24 11.26 -16.02 11.53
N VAL A 25 10.41 -15.69 12.52
CA VAL A 25 8.95 -15.64 12.35
C VAL A 25 8.55 -14.60 11.32
N VAL A 26 9.06 -13.37 11.46
CA VAL A 26 8.84 -12.29 10.49
C VAL A 26 9.34 -12.69 9.10
N ALA A 27 10.52 -13.29 9.02
CA ALA A 27 11.12 -13.73 7.77
C ALA A 27 10.26 -14.78 7.04
N ARG A 28 9.77 -15.80 7.77
CA ARG A 28 8.89 -16.84 7.22
C ARG A 28 7.56 -16.28 6.73
N ALA A 29 6.94 -15.38 7.48
CA ALA A 29 5.66 -14.80 7.09
C ALA A 29 5.80 -13.91 5.84
N PHE A 30 6.77 -12.98 5.84
CA PHE A 30 6.89 -12.01 4.76
C PHE A 30 7.53 -12.57 3.50
N SER A 31 8.36 -13.63 3.58
CA SER A 31 8.85 -14.31 2.39
C SER A 31 7.72 -14.94 1.59
N LEU A 32 6.71 -15.50 2.25
CA LEU A 32 5.52 -16.06 1.60
C LEU A 32 4.60 -14.95 1.07
N ILE A 33 4.29 -13.97 1.91
CA ILE A 33 3.42 -12.84 1.55
C ILE A 33 3.96 -12.08 0.34
N GLY A 34 5.29 -11.90 0.24
CA GLY A 34 5.92 -11.25 -0.90
C GLY A 34 5.57 -11.90 -2.24
N TRP A 35 5.33 -13.22 -2.29
CA TRP A 35 4.95 -13.96 -3.50
C TRP A 35 3.44 -14.03 -3.75
N VAL A 36 2.61 -13.76 -2.74
CA VAL A 36 1.15 -13.92 -2.83
C VAL A 36 0.36 -12.62 -2.72
N ALA A 37 1.03 -11.49 -2.48
CA ALA A 37 0.39 -10.19 -2.39
C ALA A 37 0.12 -9.63 -3.79
N PHE A 38 -1.08 -9.88 -4.30
CA PHE A 38 -1.56 -9.34 -5.58
C PHE A 38 -2.64 -8.27 -5.38
N GLY A 39 -2.94 -7.51 -6.43
CA GLY A 39 -4.02 -6.52 -6.44
C GLY A 39 -3.64 -5.15 -5.90
N GLY A 40 -2.36 -4.88 -5.62
CA GLY A 40 -1.89 -3.53 -5.28
C GLY A 40 -2.21 -3.08 -3.84
N PRO A 41 -1.98 -1.79 -3.51
CA PRO A 41 -1.90 -1.34 -2.12
C PRO A 41 -3.13 -1.65 -1.26
N ALA A 42 -4.33 -1.39 -1.76
CA ALA A 42 -5.58 -1.66 -1.04
C ALA A 42 -5.80 -3.16 -0.78
N ALA A 43 -5.52 -4.01 -1.77
CA ALA A 43 -5.60 -5.47 -1.62
C ALA A 43 -4.58 -5.98 -0.58
N HIS A 44 -3.37 -5.41 -0.55
CA HIS A 44 -2.35 -5.76 0.44
C HIS A 44 -2.76 -5.36 1.86
N VAL A 45 -3.41 -4.20 2.04
CA VAL A 45 -3.98 -3.83 3.35
C VAL A 45 -5.05 -4.84 3.76
N GLY A 46 -5.93 -5.26 2.85
CA GLY A 46 -6.90 -6.32 3.12
C GLY A 46 -6.25 -7.66 3.49
N LEU A 47 -5.20 -8.06 2.77
CA LEU A 47 -4.41 -9.25 3.06
C LEU A 47 -3.77 -9.17 4.45
N PHE A 48 -3.12 -8.05 4.79
CA PHE A 48 -2.53 -7.85 6.10
C PHE A 48 -3.58 -7.85 7.20
N SER A 49 -4.75 -7.26 6.96
CA SER A 49 -5.87 -7.34 7.90
C SER A 49 -6.28 -8.79 8.13
N LYS A 50 -6.38 -9.60 7.09
CA LYS A 50 -6.81 -11.01 7.20
C LYS A 50 -5.75 -11.88 7.90
N VAL A 51 -4.48 -11.65 7.60
CA VAL A 51 -3.35 -12.47 8.08
C VAL A 51 -2.91 -12.05 9.47
N PHE A 52 -2.74 -10.75 9.71
CA PHE A 52 -2.08 -10.25 10.93
C PHE A 52 -3.04 -9.77 12.01
N VAL A 53 -4.32 -9.53 11.72
CA VAL A 53 -5.25 -8.97 12.70
C VAL A 53 -6.08 -10.05 13.38
N ARG A 54 -6.09 -10.03 14.72
CA ARG A 54 -6.88 -10.93 15.58
C ARG A 54 -8.38 -10.68 15.41
N ASP A 55 -9.15 -11.76 15.45
CA ASP A 55 -10.60 -11.71 15.27
C ASP A 55 -11.34 -11.28 16.56
N ASP A 56 -10.74 -11.49 17.74
CA ASP A 56 -11.32 -11.20 19.06
C ASP A 56 -10.43 -10.25 19.91
N ALA A 57 -11.07 -9.43 20.75
CA ALA A 57 -10.43 -8.44 21.63
C ALA A 57 -10.04 -9.01 23.02
N SER A 58 -10.58 -10.17 23.42
CA SER A 58 -10.43 -10.70 24.80
C SER A 58 -9.45 -11.87 25.00
N ALA A 59 -8.76 -12.33 23.96
CA ALA A 59 -7.85 -13.47 24.07
C ALA A 59 -6.50 -13.07 24.70
N VAL A 60 -6.52 -12.87 26.02
CA VAL A 60 -5.37 -12.46 26.86
C VAL A 60 -4.38 -13.60 27.12
N ASN A 61 -4.60 -14.83 26.62
CA ASN A 61 -3.63 -15.92 26.77
C ASN A 61 -3.53 -16.78 25.49
N ALA A 62 -2.56 -16.52 24.61
CA ALA A 62 -2.26 -17.41 23.49
C ALA A 62 -0.82 -17.24 22.96
N ASP A 63 0.19 -17.25 23.84
CA ASP A 63 1.58 -17.05 23.43
C ASP A 63 2.16 -18.19 22.59
N ALA A 64 1.58 -19.39 22.62
CA ALA A 64 2.03 -20.52 21.79
C ALA A 64 1.33 -20.63 20.42
N ASP A 65 0.06 -20.20 20.30
CA ASP A 65 -0.76 -20.38 19.08
C ASP A 65 -0.81 -19.12 18.18
N ALA A 66 -0.47 -17.95 18.71
CA ALA A 66 -0.40 -16.70 17.95
C ALA A 66 0.73 -16.71 16.89
N GLU A 67 1.83 -17.41 17.15
CA GLU A 67 2.95 -17.52 16.22
C GLU A 67 2.62 -18.40 15.01
N ALA A 68 1.88 -19.49 15.23
CA ALA A 68 1.39 -20.38 14.18
C ALA A 68 0.27 -19.73 13.33
N SER A 69 -0.55 -18.87 13.92
CA SER A 69 -1.69 -18.23 13.23
C SER A 69 -1.37 -16.91 12.52
N MET A 70 -0.16 -16.36 12.69
CA MET A 70 0.26 -15.03 12.21
C MET A 70 -0.56 -13.84 12.75
N LYS A 71 -1.46 -14.05 13.71
CA LYS A 71 -2.39 -13.03 14.24
C LYS A 71 -1.71 -12.14 15.30
N TRP A 72 -0.84 -11.23 14.85
CA TRP A 72 0.05 -10.44 15.71
C TRP A 72 -0.50 -9.10 16.21
N LEU A 73 -1.58 -8.59 15.64
CA LEU A 73 -2.06 -7.22 15.89
C LEU A 73 -3.52 -7.17 16.30
N SER A 74 -3.85 -6.27 17.21
CA SER A 74 -5.23 -5.84 17.43
C SER A 74 -5.77 -5.05 16.23
N ARG A 75 -7.11 -4.98 16.12
CA ARG A 75 -7.79 -4.14 15.11
C ARG A 75 -7.44 -2.66 15.27
N GLY A 76 -7.24 -2.21 16.52
CA GLY A 76 -6.83 -0.85 16.85
C GLY A 76 -5.43 -0.55 16.30
N THR A 77 -4.43 -1.34 16.68
CA THR A 77 -3.03 -1.14 16.24
C THR A 77 -2.91 -1.19 14.71
N PHE A 78 -3.60 -2.13 14.05
CA PHE A 78 -3.62 -2.21 12.60
C PHE A 78 -4.20 -0.95 11.95
N ALA A 79 -5.31 -0.43 12.49
CA ALA A 79 -5.91 0.81 12.03
C ALA A 79 -4.99 2.03 12.25
N GLU A 80 -4.25 2.07 13.35
CA GLU A 80 -3.23 3.10 13.61
C GLU A 80 -2.12 3.05 12.56
N PHE A 81 -1.60 1.87 12.21
CA PHE A 81 -0.61 1.72 11.13
C PHE A 81 -1.15 2.11 9.76
N LEU A 82 -2.41 1.76 9.47
CA LEU A 82 -3.06 2.21 8.25
C LEU A 82 -3.17 3.73 8.23
N ALA A 83 -3.61 4.37 9.32
CA ALA A 83 -3.72 5.82 9.41
C ALA A 83 -2.36 6.50 9.23
N LEU A 84 -1.31 6.00 9.88
CA LEU A 84 0.05 6.49 9.70
C LEU A 84 0.51 6.37 8.25
N GLY A 85 0.33 5.19 7.64
CA GLY A 85 0.75 4.95 6.27
C GLY A 85 -0.03 5.75 5.20
N GLN A 86 -1.18 6.30 5.56
CA GLN A 86 -1.95 7.21 4.70
C GLN A 86 -1.60 8.69 4.93
N CYS A 87 -1.03 9.02 6.11
CA CYS A 87 -0.58 10.37 6.46
C CYS A 87 0.87 10.63 6.06
N LEU A 88 1.71 9.59 5.97
CA LEU A 88 3.12 9.71 5.61
C LEU A 88 3.32 9.60 4.11
N PRO A 89 4.23 10.40 3.52
CA PRO A 89 4.66 10.23 2.14
C PRO A 89 5.19 8.83 1.86
N GLY A 90 4.72 8.21 0.79
CA GLY A 90 5.21 6.94 0.26
C GLY A 90 4.14 5.84 0.12
N PRO A 91 4.56 4.64 -0.31
CA PRO A 91 3.64 3.52 -0.53
C PRO A 91 3.06 2.95 0.78
N THR A 92 1.76 3.15 1.02
CA THR A 92 1.11 2.73 2.28
C THR A 92 1.26 1.25 2.61
N SER A 93 1.06 0.33 1.66
CA SER A 93 1.18 -1.11 1.94
C SER A 93 2.62 -1.50 2.30
N THR A 94 3.62 -0.87 1.68
CA THR A 94 5.02 -1.07 2.05
C THR A 94 5.28 -0.55 3.46
N GLN A 95 4.85 0.67 3.77
CA GLN A 95 5.01 1.23 5.12
C GLN A 95 4.31 0.38 6.19
N MET A 96 3.14 -0.17 5.90
CA MET A 96 2.48 -1.11 6.81
C MET A 96 3.32 -2.38 7.01
N SER A 97 3.88 -2.97 5.96
CA SER A 97 4.79 -4.11 6.11
C SER A 97 5.97 -3.80 7.04
N PHE A 98 6.62 -2.64 6.87
CA PHE A 98 7.68 -2.18 7.77
C PHE A 98 7.17 -2.00 9.21
N ALA A 99 6.04 -1.32 9.41
CA ALA A 99 5.46 -1.06 10.73
C ALA A 99 5.09 -2.37 11.48
N ILE A 100 4.50 -3.34 10.78
CA ILE A 100 4.17 -4.67 11.32
C ILE A 100 5.46 -5.40 11.75
N GLY A 101 6.51 -5.36 10.93
CA GLY A 101 7.81 -5.94 11.27
C GLY A 101 8.47 -5.27 12.47
N ILE A 102 8.41 -3.93 12.55
CA ILE A 102 8.91 -3.15 13.69
C ILE A 102 8.19 -3.54 14.97
N ALA A 103 6.86 -3.60 14.94
CA ALA A 103 6.06 -3.96 16.10
C ALA A 103 6.37 -5.37 16.63
N ARG A 104 6.74 -6.30 15.73
CA ARG A 104 7.03 -7.69 16.11
C ARG A 104 8.47 -7.95 16.54
N ALA A 105 9.46 -7.40 15.83
CA ALA A 105 10.87 -7.73 16.04
C ALA A 105 11.81 -6.50 16.02
N GLY A 106 11.27 -5.29 16.22
CA GLY A 106 12.03 -4.05 16.24
C GLY A 106 12.59 -3.67 14.85
N THR A 107 13.63 -2.85 14.83
CA THR A 107 14.19 -2.29 13.58
C THR A 107 14.55 -3.35 12.55
N LEU A 108 15.18 -4.45 12.98
CA LEU A 108 15.53 -5.56 12.09
C LEU A 108 14.28 -6.28 11.58
N GLY A 109 13.26 -6.46 12.41
CA GLY A 109 11.96 -6.97 11.99
C GLY A 109 11.34 -6.15 10.87
N GLY A 110 11.39 -4.81 10.98
CA GLY A 110 10.95 -3.90 9.93
C GLY A 110 11.73 -4.07 8.62
N LEU A 111 13.06 -4.08 8.69
CA LEU A 111 13.90 -4.25 7.51
C LEU A 111 13.64 -5.59 6.82
N THR A 112 13.56 -6.67 7.61
CA THR A 112 13.29 -8.01 7.11
C THR A 112 11.90 -8.11 6.48
N SER A 113 10.84 -7.60 7.13
CA SER A 113 9.50 -7.63 6.57
C SER A 113 9.39 -6.86 5.27
N GLY A 114 9.94 -5.64 5.23
CA GLY A 114 9.92 -4.79 4.06
C GLY A 114 10.65 -5.42 2.88
N ILE A 115 11.93 -5.79 3.06
CA ILE A 115 12.73 -6.42 1.99
C ILE A 115 12.03 -7.67 1.46
N LEU A 116 11.57 -8.56 2.34
CA LEU A 116 10.93 -9.81 1.93
C LEU A 116 9.56 -9.59 1.27
N PHE A 117 8.86 -8.52 1.63
CA PHE A 117 7.61 -8.16 0.98
C PHE A 117 7.83 -7.57 -0.42
N GLN A 118 8.95 -6.88 -0.67
CA GLN A 118 9.23 -6.23 -1.96
C GLN A 118 9.98 -7.11 -2.96
N TYR A 119 10.88 -7.98 -2.49
CA TYR A 119 11.88 -8.60 -3.37
C TYR A 119 11.31 -9.39 -4.56
N PRO A 120 10.17 -10.11 -4.48
CA PRO A 120 9.72 -10.90 -5.63
C PRO A 120 9.32 -9.98 -6.78
N GLY A 121 8.53 -8.96 -6.47
CA GLY A 121 8.17 -7.93 -7.45
C GLY A 121 9.38 -7.11 -7.92
N LEU A 122 10.33 -6.79 -7.04
CA LEU A 122 11.58 -6.11 -7.43
C LEU A 122 12.36 -6.95 -8.47
N VAL A 123 12.57 -8.23 -8.22
CA VAL A 123 13.31 -9.13 -9.11
C VAL A 123 12.55 -9.29 -10.43
N LEU A 124 11.27 -9.65 -10.38
CA LEU A 124 10.44 -9.86 -11.57
C LEU A 124 10.38 -8.60 -12.43
N MET A 125 10.23 -7.42 -11.80
CA MET A 125 10.12 -6.17 -12.54
C MET A 125 11.44 -5.67 -13.09
N SER A 126 12.54 -5.89 -12.38
CA SER A 126 13.88 -5.62 -12.91
C SER A 126 14.17 -6.48 -14.14
N LEU A 127 13.86 -7.79 -14.08
CA LEU A 127 14.06 -8.71 -15.20
C LEU A 127 13.17 -8.35 -16.41
N ALA A 128 11.90 -8.03 -16.17
CA ALA A 128 10.98 -7.60 -17.22
C ALA A 128 11.46 -6.32 -17.92
N GLY A 129 11.91 -5.32 -17.15
CA GLY A 129 12.45 -4.08 -17.71
C GLY A 129 13.77 -4.29 -18.45
N ALA A 130 14.65 -5.16 -17.93
CA ALA A 130 15.96 -5.44 -18.53
C ALA A 130 15.86 -6.22 -19.85
N GLY A 131 14.94 -7.19 -19.93
CA GLY A 131 14.93 -8.21 -20.98
C GLY A 131 13.70 -8.23 -21.89
N ALA A 132 12.54 -7.74 -21.42
CA ALA A 132 11.28 -7.93 -22.14
C ALA A 132 10.58 -6.62 -22.52
N ALA A 133 11.08 -5.46 -22.08
CA ALA A 133 10.39 -4.18 -22.24
C ALA A 133 9.95 -3.89 -23.68
N GLU A 134 10.81 -4.17 -24.68
CA GLU A 134 10.50 -3.99 -26.10
C GLU A 134 9.48 -5.01 -26.64
N ALA A 135 9.51 -6.25 -26.16
CA ALA A 135 8.52 -7.27 -26.54
C ALA A 135 7.14 -6.99 -25.92
N LEU A 136 7.10 -6.25 -24.82
CA LEU A 136 5.90 -5.94 -24.06
C LEU A 136 5.13 -4.72 -24.57
N THR A 137 5.71 -3.88 -25.44
CA THR A 137 5.02 -2.69 -25.99
C THR A 137 3.92 -3.05 -26.98
N ARG A 138 4.10 -4.15 -27.73
CA ARG A 138 3.09 -4.69 -28.66
C ARG A 138 2.72 -6.12 -28.30
N PRO A 139 2.02 -6.33 -27.16
CA PRO A 139 1.63 -7.66 -26.75
C PRO A 139 0.66 -8.26 -27.78
N GLY A 140 0.88 -9.52 -28.14
CA GLY A 140 -0.04 -10.27 -28.99
C GLY A 140 -1.47 -10.27 -28.44
N VAL A 141 -2.47 -10.50 -29.30
CA VAL A 141 -3.90 -10.41 -28.93
C VAL A 141 -4.23 -11.29 -27.71
N VAL A 142 -3.66 -12.50 -27.66
CA VAL A 142 -3.79 -13.44 -26.54
C VAL A 142 -3.22 -12.87 -25.23
N ALA A 143 -2.05 -12.23 -25.28
CA ALA A 143 -1.44 -11.63 -24.10
C ALA A 143 -2.27 -10.44 -23.58
N ARG A 144 -2.82 -9.62 -24.48
CA ARG A 144 -3.74 -8.52 -24.11
C ARG A 144 -4.98 -9.06 -23.40
N ALA A 145 -5.61 -10.11 -23.93
CA ALA A 145 -6.76 -10.76 -23.32
C ALA A 145 -6.45 -11.31 -21.92
N PHE A 146 -5.32 -12.02 -21.78
CA PHE A 146 -4.88 -12.55 -20.49
C PHE A 146 -4.65 -11.42 -19.46
N THR A 147 -3.94 -10.35 -19.85
CA THR A 147 -3.68 -9.21 -18.96
C THR A 147 -4.93 -8.43 -18.56
N ALA A 148 -5.91 -8.31 -19.46
CA ALA A 148 -7.20 -7.70 -19.15
C ALA A 148 -7.97 -8.52 -18.09
N GLY A 149 -7.96 -9.86 -18.24
CA GLY A 149 -8.50 -10.77 -17.24
C GLY A 149 -7.79 -10.71 -15.89
N LEU A 150 -6.45 -10.69 -15.88
CA LEU A 150 -5.64 -10.51 -14.67
C LEU A 150 -5.97 -9.20 -13.94
N SER A 151 -6.13 -8.11 -14.70
CA SER A 151 -6.48 -6.78 -14.17
C SER A 151 -7.88 -6.77 -13.55
N ALA A 152 -8.83 -7.47 -14.15
CA ALA A 152 -10.17 -7.66 -13.59
C ALA A 152 -10.13 -8.45 -12.27
N GLY A 153 -9.33 -9.52 -12.21
CA GLY A 153 -9.04 -10.26 -10.98
C GLY A 153 -8.44 -9.36 -9.90
N GLY A 154 -7.47 -8.51 -10.26
CA GLY A 154 -6.85 -7.53 -9.36
C GLY A 154 -7.85 -6.53 -8.81
N ALA A 155 -8.69 -5.95 -9.67
CA ALA A 155 -9.75 -5.03 -9.27
C ALA A 155 -10.73 -5.68 -8.27
N SER A 156 -11.04 -6.96 -8.45
CA SER A 156 -11.94 -7.70 -7.55
C SER A 156 -11.36 -7.89 -6.14
N LEU A 157 -10.06 -8.16 -6.04
CA LEU A 157 -9.37 -8.30 -4.75
C LEU A 157 -9.33 -6.97 -3.99
N ILE A 158 -9.14 -5.87 -4.72
CA ILE A 158 -9.20 -4.52 -4.14
C ILE A 158 -10.59 -4.22 -3.61
N PHE A 159 -11.62 -4.51 -4.39
CA PHE A 159 -13.01 -4.34 -3.97
C PHE A 159 -13.31 -5.18 -2.71
N SER A 160 -12.84 -6.43 -2.68
CA SER A 160 -13.01 -7.31 -1.53
C SER A 160 -12.33 -6.79 -0.26
N ALA A 161 -11.12 -6.25 -0.40
CA ALA A 161 -10.42 -5.58 0.70
C ALA A 161 -11.14 -4.32 1.18
N ALA A 162 -11.61 -3.47 0.26
CA ALA A 162 -12.34 -2.25 0.57
C ALA A 162 -13.65 -2.56 1.31
N ASP A 163 -14.40 -3.56 0.86
CA ASP A 163 -15.64 -4.03 1.48
C ASP A 163 -15.39 -4.63 2.88
N SER A 164 -14.33 -5.42 3.05
CA SER A 164 -13.91 -5.92 4.38
C SER A 164 -13.56 -4.78 5.35
N LEU A 165 -12.80 -3.79 4.91
CA LEU A 165 -12.42 -2.63 5.71
C LEU A 165 -13.64 -1.73 6.01
N ALA A 166 -14.53 -1.51 5.04
CA ALA A 166 -15.75 -0.74 5.23
C ALA A 166 -16.68 -1.39 6.27
N ARG A 167 -16.88 -2.71 6.19
CA ARG A 167 -17.65 -3.45 7.21
C ARG A 167 -17.03 -3.38 8.59
N SER A 168 -15.70 -3.33 8.71
CA SER A 168 -15.04 -3.15 10.00
C SER A 168 -15.38 -1.81 10.68
N GLN A 169 -15.87 -0.83 9.93
CA GLN A 169 -16.38 0.45 10.45
C GLN A 169 -17.87 0.39 10.85
N GLY A 170 -18.61 -0.63 10.42
CA GLY A 170 -20.07 -0.73 10.52
C GLY A 170 -20.63 -0.80 11.95
N GLY A 171 -19.82 -1.17 12.94
CA GLY A 171 -20.19 -1.18 14.36
C GLY A 171 -19.93 0.13 15.12
N LYS A 172 -19.46 1.20 14.46
CA LYS A 172 -19.07 2.47 15.08
C LYS A 172 -20.11 3.59 14.84
N THR A 173 -19.92 4.73 15.51
CA THR A 173 -20.84 5.89 15.56
C THR A 173 -21.33 6.33 14.18
N ARG A 174 -22.48 7.02 14.13
CA ARG A 174 -23.03 7.56 12.86
C ARG A 174 -22.01 8.44 12.13
N THR A 175 -21.19 9.17 12.89
CA THR A 175 -20.14 10.06 12.37
C THR A 175 -19.08 9.32 11.57
N THR A 176 -18.55 8.19 12.06
CA THR A 176 -17.50 7.47 11.33
C THR A 176 -18.01 6.92 10.00
N ARG A 177 -19.27 6.44 9.95
CA ARG A 177 -19.89 6.01 8.70
C ARG A 177 -20.04 7.16 7.70
N LEU A 178 -20.46 8.34 8.17
CA LEU A 178 -20.57 9.54 7.33
C LEU A 178 -19.20 10.01 6.82
N LEU A 179 -18.18 10.01 7.67
CA LEU A 179 -16.81 10.39 7.29
C LEU A 179 -16.21 9.45 6.24
N CYS A 180 -16.44 8.14 6.39
CA CYS A 180 -16.04 7.14 5.40
C CYS A 180 -16.72 7.39 4.05
N ALA A 181 -18.05 7.55 4.04
CA ALA A 181 -18.82 7.81 2.81
C ALA A 181 -18.42 9.15 2.15
N PHE A 182 -18.24 10.21 2.95
CA PHE A 182 -17.81 11.52 2.49
C PHE A 182 -16.41 11.47 1.86
N SER A 183 -15.46 10.83 2.53
CA SER A 183 -14.10 10.69 2.01
C SER A 183 -14.06 9.88 0.71
N ALA A 184 -14.87 8.82 0.62
CA ALA A 184 -15.02 8.03 -0.60
C ALA A 184 -15.58 8.85 -1.76
N ALA A 185 -16.64 9.62 -1.52
CA ALA A 185 -17.22 10.50 -2.53
C ALA A 185 -16.20 11.55 -3.02
N CYS A 186 -15.58 12.29 -2.10
CA CYS A 186 -14.60 13.32 -2.45
C CYS A 186 -13.42 12.77 -3.26
N ALA A 187 -12.85 11.63 -2.86
CA ALA A 187 -11.71 11.02 -3.55
C ALA A 187 -12.07 10.38 -4.91
N THR A 188 -13.35 10.09 -5.15
CA THR A 188 -13.81 9.60 -6.46
C THR A 188 -13.89 10.75 -7.48
N TYR A 189 -14.32 11.95 -7.04
CA TYR A 189 -14.48 13.10 -7.92
C TYR A 189 -13.24 14.01 -8.03
N ALA A 190 -12.34 13.96 -7.05
CA ALA A 190 -11.14 14.81 -7.01
C ALA A 190 -9.87 13.98 -6.77
N SER A 191 -8.85 14.20 -7.60
CA SER A 191 -7.55 13.50 -7.52
C SER A 191 -6.40 14.49 -7.27
N ARG A 192 -6.49 15.29 -6.19
CA ARG A 192 -5.44 16.24 -5.79
C ARG A 192 -4.53 15.62 -4.74
N ALA A 193 -3.21 15.84 -4.83
CA ALA A 193 -2.23 15.26 -3.91
C ALA A 193 -2.53 15.52 -2.42
N TRP A 194 -3.00 16.73 -2.08
CA TRP A 194 -3.32 17.15 -0.72
C TRP A 194 -4.68 16.69 -0.20
N LEU A 195 -5.54 16.15 -1.07
CA LEU A 195 -6.90 15.78 -0.69
C LEU A 195 -6.90 14.70 0.39
N PHE A 196 -6.01 13.71 0.27
CA PHE A 196 -6.03 12.53 1.12
C PHE A 196 -5.62 12.86 2.56
N PRO A 197 -4.48 13.54 2.83
CA PRO A 197 -4.15 14.00 4.18
C PRO A 197 -5.20 14.94 4.76
N SER A 198 -5.79 15.81 3.94
CA SER A 198 -6.82 16.76 4.39
C SER A 198 -8.09 16.06 4.85
N LEU A 199 -8.58 15.05 4.11
CA LEU A 199 -9.75 14.26 4.48
C LEU A 199 -9.52 13.42 5.74
N ILE A 200 -8.32 12.89 5.91
CA ILE A 200 -7.93 12.15 7.13
C ILE A 200 -7.91 13.10 8.31
N ALA A 201 -7.20 14.23 8.21
CA ALA A 201 -7.15 15.24 9.26
C ALA A 201 -8.55 15.75 9.64
N PHE A 202 -9.40 16.03 8.64
CA PHE A 202 -10.79 16.41 8.85
C PHE A 202 -11.58 15.35 9.62
N GLY A 203 -11.44 14.07 9.24
CA GLY A 203 -12.04 12.96 9.98
C GLY A 203 -11.60 12.95 11.44
N GLY A 204 -10.30 13.08 11.69
CA GLY A 204 -9.75 13.13 13.05
C GLY A 204 -10.27 14.29 13.89
N VAL A 205 -10.35 15.49 13.30
CA VAL A 205 -10.94 16.66 13.98
C VAL A 205 -12.43 16.45 14.28
N ALA A 206 -13.18 15.88 13.34
CA ALA A 206 -14.62 15.66 13.50
C ALA A 206 -14.93 14.74 14.69
N THR A 207 -14.24 13.60 14.83
CA THR A 207 -14.46 12.70 15.97
C THR A 207 -13.85 13.23 17.26
N TYR A 208 -12.77 14.03 17.18
CA TYR A 208 -12.25 14.73 18.34
C TYR A 208 -13.28 15.72 18.92
N VAL A 209 -13.91 16.53 18.07
CA VAL A 209 -14.95 17.50 18.46
C VAL A 209 -16.18 16.79 19.00
N GLU A 210 -16.63 15.69 18.37
CA GLU A 210 -17.74 14.87 18.87
C GLU A 210 -17.44 14.33 20.27
N ALA A 211 -16.26 13.75 20.49
CA ALA A 211 -15.84 13.23 21.78
C ALA A 211 -15.68 14.35 22.84
N ALA A 212 -15.17 15.51 22.45
CA ALA A 212 -15.06 16.68 23.33
C ALA A 212 -16.44 17.21 23.75
N ARG A 213 -17.41 17.26 22.82
CA ARG A 213 -18.80 17.65 23.10
C ARG A 213 -19.49 16.64 24.01
N ALA A 214 -19.31 15.34 23.77
CA ALA A 214 -19.86 14.30 24.62
C ALA A 214 -19.30 14.36 26.06
N ALA A 215 -17.98 14.57 26.20
CA ALA A 215 -17.34 14.74 27.50
C ALA A 215 -17.79 16.02 28.23
N ALA A 216 -18.00 17.12 27.50
CA ALA A 216 -18.54 18.36 28.06
C ALA A 216 -19.98 18.19 28.52
N ALA A 217 -20.83 17.54 27.71
CA ALA A 217 -22.22 17.25 28.06
C ALA A 217 -22.31 16.33 29.30
N ALA A 218 -21.48 15.28 29.37
CA ALA A 218 -21.42 14.38 30.53
C ALA A 218 -21.01 15.11 31.82
N LYS A 219 -20.12 16.11 31.76
CA LYS A 219 -19.77 16.95 32.92
C LYS A 219 -20.93 17.83 33.39
N THR A 220 -21.86 18.21 32.51
CA THR A 220 -23.06 18.99 32.88
C THR A 220 -24.12 18.11 33.54
N THR A 221 -24.20 16.83 33.18
CA THR A 221 -25.17 15.87 33.76
C THR A 221 -24.66 15.16 35.03
N ASN A 222 -23.35 14.89 35.14
CA ASN A 222 -22.74 14.12 36.23
C ASN A 222 -22.13 14.97 37.36
N ALA A 223 -22.67 16.17 37.64
CA ALA A 223 -22.39 16.85 38.90
C ALA A 223 -23.02 16.15 40.13
N ARG A 224 -23.51 14.90 40.01
CA ARG A 224 -24.17 14.16 41.09
C ARG A 224 -23.68 12.77 41.41
N ASP A 225 -22.87 12.09 40.58
CA ASP A 225 -22.32 10.79 40.97
C ASP A 225 -20.89 10.64 40.49
N GLY A 226 -19.98 10.53 41.46
CA GLY A 226 -18.54 10.35 41.27
C GLY A 226 -18.18 8.90 41.04
N ASP A 227 -18.56 8.34 39.91
CA ASP A 227 -18.00 7.07 39.45
C ASP A 227 -17.17 7.29 38.19
N ALA A 228 -15.86 7.08 38.35
CA ALA A 228 -14.90 7.14 37.26
C ALA A 228 -15.06 5.85 36.44
N THR A 229 -16.00 5.85 35.50
CA THR A 229 -16.09 4.79 34.50
C THR A 229 -14.81 4.80 33.68
N SER A 230 -14.00 3.76 33.87
CA SER A 230 -12.84 3.47 33.05
C SER A 230 -13.29 3.43 31.59
N ASP A 231 -12.58 4.19 30.74
CA ASP A 231 -12.79 4.19 29.31
C ASP A 231 -12.56 2.76 28.79
N PRO A 232 -13.52 2.09 28.12
CA PRO A 232 -13.34 0.76 27.55
C PRO A 232 -12.16 0.65 26.55
N ARG A 233 -11.55 1.79 26.20
CA ARG A 233 -10.37 1.91 25.34
C ARG A 233 -9.03 1.78 26.08
N ASP A 234 -9.02 1.69 27.41
CA ASP A 234 -7.76 1.47 28.17
C ASP A 234 -7.31 0.00 28.15
N ASP A 235 -8.20 -0.95 27.86
CA ASP A 235 -7.88 -2.39 27.79
C ASP A 235 -7.22 -2.81 26.45
N ASP A 236 -7.26 -1.96 25.42
CA ASP A 236 -6.62 -2.20 24.12
C ASP A 236 -5.14 -1.75 24.07
N ALA A 237 -4.58 -1.32 25.20
CA ALA A 237 -3.18 -0.90 25.32
C ALA A 237 -2.22 -2.11 25.29
N GLU A 238 -2.25 -2.85 24.18
CA GLU A 238 -1.36 -3.98 23.92
C GLU A 238 0.11 -3.53 23.99
N GLU A 239 0.91 -4.30 24.71
CA GLU A 239 2.33 -4.05 24.93
C GLU A 239 3.09 -4.27 23.62
N VAL A 240 3.21 -3.22 22.81
CA VAL A 240 4.15 -3.20 21.69
C VAL A 240 5.54 -3.29 22.30
N THR A 241 6.09 -4.49 22.26
CA THR A 241 7.35 -4.85 22.95
C THR A 241 8.55 -4.07 22.42
N ARG A 242 8.51 -3.58 21.17
CA ARG A 242 9.61 -2.82 20.54
C ARG A 242 9.10 -1.71 19.62
N LEU A 243 9.49 -0.47 19.90
CA LEU A 243 9.10 0.73 19.14
C LEU A 243 10.16 1.19 18.11
N GLY A 244 11.15 0.35 17.82
CA GLY A 244 12.22 0.65 16.87
C GLY A 244 13.34 1.49 17.47
N LEU A 245 13.75 2.54 16.75
CA LEU A 245 14.85 3.44 17.09
C LEU A 245 14.49 4.42 18.23
N SER A 246 15.47 5.20 18.71
CA SER A 246 15.20 6.28 19.67
C SER A 246 14.49 7.48 19.00
N PRO A 247 13.70 8.29 19.75
CA PRO A 247 13.05 9.48 19.19
C PRO A 247 14.04 10.50 18.58
N LEU A 248 15.25 10.61 19.13
CA LEU A 248 16.30 11.45 18.58
C LEU A 248 16.76 10.97 17.19
N ALA A 249 16.97 9.66 17.04
CA ALA A 249 17.28 9.06 15.74
C ALA A 249 16.14 9.28 14.74
N GLY A 250 14.87 9.17 15.18
CA GLY A 250 13.72 9.49 14.36
C GLY A 250 13.70 10.96 13.90
N GLY A 251 13.99 11.91 14.79
CA GLY A 251 14.14 13.31 14.44
C GLY A 251 15.24 13.55 13.40
N PHE A 252 16.40 12.92 13.57
CA PHE A 252 17.49 12.99 12.59
C PHE A 252 17.07 12.41 11.22
N MET A 253 16.33 11.30 11.19
CA MET A 253 15.85 10.70 9.94
C MET A 253 14.86 11.59 9.19
N ILE A 254 13.95 12.29 9.89
CA ILE A 254 13.06 13.29 9.27
C ILE A 254 13.88 14.43 8.67
N LEU A 255 14.86 14.95 9.42
CA LEU A 255 15.73 16.02 8.94
C LEU A 255 16.58 15.57 7.74
N ALA A 256 17.10 14.34 7.77
CA ALA A 256 17.86 13.76 6.67
C ALA A 256 17.01 13.60 5.41
N TRP A 257 15.76 13.13 5.55
CA TRP A 257 14.82 13.07 4.44
C TRP A 257 14.53 14.44 3.83
N ALA A 258 14.18 15.43 4.67
CA ALA A 258 13.88 16.78 4.21
C ALA A 258 15.10 17.45 3.54
N SER A 259 16.29 17.26 4.14
CA SER A 259 17.55 17.79 3.61
C SER A 259 17.93 17.15 2.28
N ALA A 260 17.73 15.83 2.15
CA ALA A 260 17.96 15.13 0.88
C ALA A 260 16.98 15.59 -0.20
N LEU A 261 15.69 15.76 0.12
CA LEU A 261 14.69 16.25 -0.83
C LEU A 261 15.06 17.63 -1.40
N VAL A 262 15.40 18.58 -0.52
CA VAL A 262 15.78 19.93 -0.93
C VAL A 262 17.14 19.93 -1.63
N GLY A 263 18.13 19.24 -1.06
CA GLY A 263 19.49 19.18 -1.58
C GLY A 263 19.55 18.55 -2.98
N LEU A 264 18.84 17.44 -3.20
CA LEU A 264 18.76 16.80 -4.51
C LEU A 264 18.09 17.71 -5.54
N GLY A 265 16.97 18.34 -5.19
CA GLY A 265 16.27 19.25 -6.10
C GLY A 265 17.13 20.46 -6.50
N VAL A 266 17.81 21.08 -5.54
CA VAL A 266 18.75 22.18 -5.80
C VAL A 266 19.91 21.70 -6.67
N TYR A 267 20.50 20.55 -6.36
CA TYR A 267 21.64 20.05 -7.12
C TYR A 267 21.26 19.70 -8.56
N VAL A 268 20.14 19.00 -8.77
CA VAL A 268 19.63 18.65 -10.10
C VAL A 268 19.25 19.87 -10.92
N SER A 269 18.78 20.95 -10.30
CA SER A 269 18.47 22.20 -11.02
C SER A 269 19.69 22.86 -11.66
N ASN A 270 20.90 22.51 -11.22
CA ASN A 270 22.16 23.02 -11.74
C ASN A 270 22.89 22.02 -12.66
N THR A 271 22.31 20.84 -12.93
CA THR A 271 22.90 19.81 -13.79
C THR A 271 22.02 19.52 -14.99
N THR A 272 22.65 19.09 -16.08
CA THR A 272 21.95 18.59 -17.27
C THR A 272 21.87 17.07 -17.26
N TYR A 273 20.77 16.53 -17.78
CA TYR A 273 20.54 15.08 -17.85
C TYR A 273 21.70 14.33 -18.51
N GLU A 274 22.28 14.88 -19.58
CA GLU A 274 23.39 14.22 -20.29
C GLU A 274 24.63 14.00 -19.44
N THR A 275 24.87 14.86 -18.46
CA THR A 275 26.05 14.82 -17.58
C THR A 275 25.91 13.80 -16.46
N ASN A 276 24.71 13.66 -15.87
CA ASN A 276 24.47 12.80 -14.69
C ASN A 276 23.09 12.14 -14.76
N LYS A 277 22.94 11.13 -15.60
CA LYS A 277 21.64 10.48 -15.87
C LYS A 277 21.05 9.83 -14.61
N GLU A 278 21.89 9.18 -13.83
CA GLU A 278 21.55 8.45 -12.60
C GLU A 278 20.99 9.37 -11.52
N LEU A 279 21.56 10.56 -11.39
CA LEU A 279 21.12 11.57 -10.43
C LEU A 279 19.71 12.08 -10.77
N HIS A 280 19.45 12.38 -12.04
CA HIS A 280 18.13 12.82 -12.49
C HIS A 280 17.07 11.74 -12.29
N TRP A 281 17.42 10.46 -12.52
CA TRP A 281 16.52 9.34 -12.18
C TRP A 281 16.28 9.29 -10.67
N PHE A 282 17.33 9.27 -9.86
CA PHE A 282 17.19 9.17 -8.41
C PHE A 282 16.35 10.32 -7.84
N GLU A 283 16.62 11.58 -8.24
CA GLU A 283 15.86 12.76 -7.77
C GLU A 283 14.39 12.68 -8.17
N ALA A 284 14.06 12.34 -9.43
CA ALA A 284 12.68 12.30 -9.88
C ALA A 284 11.87 11.26 -9.08
N PHE A 285 12.45 10.08 -8.86
CA PHE A 285 11.82 9.03 -8.05
C PHE A 285 11.80 9.38 -6.55
N TYR A 286 12.86 10.02 -6.02
CA TYR A 286 12.93 10.47 -4.63
C TYR A 286 11.93 11.57 -4.30
N ARG A 287 11.83 12.58 -5.17
CA ARG A 287 10.83 13.64 -5.09
C ARG A 287 9.43 13.03 -5.15
N THR A 288 9.19 12.18 -6.14
CA THR A 288 7.90 11.49 -6.27
C THR A 288 7.57 10.69 -5.00
N GLY A 289 8.49 9.88 -4.48
CA GLY A 289 8.32 9.12 -3.24
C GLY A 289 8.06 9.99 -2.01
N SER A 290 8.57 11.23 -2.01
CA SER A 290 8.46 12.20 -0.91
C SER A 290 7.16 13.02 -0.91
N ILE A 291 6.40 13.02 -2.01
CA ILE A 291 5.17 13.84 -2.15
C ILE A 291 3.91 13.02 -2.35
N ILE A 292 4.02 11.70 -2.52
CA ILE A 292 2.86 10.83 -2.71
C ILE A 292 2.21 10.47 -1.38
N PHE A 293 0.91 10.70 -1.27
CA PHE A 293 0.11 10.29 -0.12
C PHE A 293 -0.92 9.24 -0.55
N GLY A 294 -1.06 8.18 0.26
CA GLY A 294 -2.20 7.25 0.19
C GLY A 294 -2.36 6.38 -1.06
N GLY A 295 -1.24 5.95 -1.65
CA GLY A 295 -1.21 4.87 -2.65
C GLY A 295 -0.99 5.30 -4.10
N GLY A 296 -1.03 4.33 -5.02
CA GLY A 296 -0.55 4.46 -6.40
C GLY A 296 -1.37 5.35 -7.34
N GLN A 297 -2.47 5.96 -6.88
CA GLN A 297 -3.34 6.75 -7.76
C GLN A 297 -2.72 8.10 -8.14
N VAL A 298 -1.98 8.70 -7.20
CA VAL A 298 -1.30 9.99 -7.42
C VAL A 298 0.10 9.80 -7.99
N VAL A 299 0.74 8.65 -7.75
CA VAL A 299 2.11 8.39 -8.22
C VAL A 299 2.20 8.21 -9.73
N LEU A 300 1.23 7.51 -10.34
CA LEU A 300 1.35 7.09 -11.73
C LEU A 300 1.37 8.28 -12.70
N PRO A 301 0.50 9.31 -12.56
CA PRO A 301 0.59 10.50 -13.40
C PRO A 301 1.90 11.27 -13.23
N LEU A 302 2.43 11.35 -12.00
CA LEU A 302 3.70 12.02 -11.71
C LEU A 302 4.87 11.29 -12.38
N LEU A 303 4.96 9.97 -12.17
CA LEU A 303 5.99 9.15 -12.82
C LEU A 303 5.88 9.20 -14.33
N LEU A 304 4.67 9.07 -14.89
CA LEU A 304 4.45 9.15 -16.34
C LEU A 304 5.00 10.47 -16.89
N ASN A 305 4.69 11.58 -16.24
CA ASN A 305 5.15 12.90 -16.68
C ASN A 305 6.68 13.05 -16.57
N ASP A 306 7.29 12.53 -15.50
CA ASP A 306 8.73 12.65 -15.26
C ASP A 306 9.57 11.73 -16.18
N VAL A 307 9.10 10.51 -16.46
CA VAL A 307 9.87 9.51 -17.23
C VAL A 307 9.59 9.52 -18.73
N VAL A 308 8.34 9.77 -19.14
CA VAL A 308 7.99 9.81 -20.57
C VAL A 308 8.35 11.14 -21.18
N GLN A 309 8.08 12.24 -20.45
CA GLN A 309 8.37 13.61 -20.85
C GLN A 309 7.71 14.00 -22.19
N TYR A 310 6.94 15.08 -22.15
CA TYR A 310 6.15 15.49 -23.30
C TYR A 310 6.44 16.92 -23.70
N ASP A 311 6.46 17.16 -25.01
CA ASP A 311 6.37 18.49 -25.58
C ASP A 311 4.91 18.81 -25.92
N THR A 312 4.51 20.03 -25.59
CA THR A 312 3.20 20.55 -25.95
C THR A 312 3.40 21.52 -27.09
N THR A 313 3.03 21.10 -28.30
CA THR A 313 3.15 21.91 -29.50
C THR A 313 1.77 22.38 -29.94
N CYS A 314 1.73 23.58 -30.51
CA CYS A 314 0.49 24.09 -31.07
C CYS A 314 0.26 23.42 -32.42
N SER A 315 -0.82 22.63 -32.55
CA SER A 315 -1.16 21.91 -33.77
C SER A 315 -2.11 22.68 -34.69
N ALA A 316 -2.83 23.67 -34.15
CA ALA A 316 -3.62 24.60 -34.95
C ALA A 316 -3.58 25.98 -34.31
N ARG A 317 -3.23 27.01 -35.10
CA ARG A 317 -3.31 28.41 -34.69
C ARG A 317 -4.56 29.06 -35.27
N ASP A 318 -5.22 29.87 -34.47
CA ASP A 318 -6.29 30.74 -34.92
C ASP A 318 -5.71 31.80 -35.87
N ALA A 319 -6.23 31.84 -37.10
CA ALA A 319 -5.76 32.74 -38.14
C ALA A 319 -6.00 34.23 -37.82
N VAL A 320 -6.91 34.54 -36.89
CA VAL A 320 -7.28 35.92 -36.55
C VAL A 320 -6.52 36.43 -35.33
N THR A 321 -6.34 35.59 -34.31
CA THR A 321 -5.75 35.99 -33.02
C THR A 321 -4.30 35.53 -32.85
N ASP A 322 -3.78 34.71 -33.77
CA ASP A 322 -2.51 33.95 -33.65
C ASP A 322 -2.41 33.13 -32.35
N ALA A 323 -3.54 32.94 -31.67
CA ALA A 323 -3.64 32.12 -30.47
C ALA A 323 -3.66 30.65 -30.84
N CYS A 324 -3.15 29.79 -29.96
CA CYS A 324 -3.22 28.36 -30.19
C CYS A 324 -4.65 27.85 -29.99
N ALA A 325 -5.28 27.38 -31.07
CA ALA A 325 -6.63 26.82 -31.07
C ALA A 325 -6.66 25.34 -30.64
N ALA A 326 -5.58 24.60 -30.87
CA ALA A 326 -5.45 23.21 -30.45
C ALA A 326 -4.01 22.88 -30.03
N TRP A 327 -3.87 22.27 -28.86
CA TRP A 327 -2.60 21.79 -28.32
C TRP A 327 -2.49 20.29 -28.53
N THR A 328 -1.36 19.84 -29.08
CA THR A 328 -1.03 18.43 -29.19
C THR A 328 0.15 18.11 -28.29
N LYS A 329 0.02 17.02 -27.54
CA LYS A 329 1.03 16.51 -26.63
C LYS A 329 1.78 15.38 -27.33
N THR A 330 3.08 15.57 -27.58
CA THR A 330 3.94 14.61 -28.27
C THR A 330 5.08 14.16 -27.36
N GLU A 331 5.43 12.87 -27.39
CA GLU A 331 6.56 12.33 -26.62
C GLU A 331 7.89 12.98 -27.07
N ARG A 332 8.75 13.35 -26.10
CA ARG A 332 10.07 13.90 -26.40
C ARG A 332 11.00 12.84 -26.96
N ALA A 333 11.92 13.23 -27.85
CA ALA A 333 13.02 12.36 -28.29
C ALA A 333 13.95 11.94 -27.13
N THR A 334 14.03 12.75 -26.08
CA THR A 334 14.85 12.50 -24.88
C THR A 334 14.09 11.72 -23.79
N SER A 335 12.96 11.09 -24.13
CA SER A 335 12.17 10.30 -23.18
C SER A 335 13.00 9.17 -22.56
N TRP A 336 12.97 9.07 -21.23
CA TRP A 336 13.67 7.99 -20.53
C TRP A 336 12.98 6.66 -20.77
N VAL A 337 11.66 6.67 -20.90
CA VAL A 337 10.80 5.51 -21.16
C VAL A 337 9.69 5.96 -22.12
N THR A 338 9.30 5.15 -23.10
CA THR A 338 8.17 5.52 -23.98
C THR A 338 6.83 5.35 -23.29
N GLU A 339 5.77 6.01 -23.79
CA GLU A 339 4.43 5.84 -23.24
C GLU A 339 3.96 4.38 -23.29
N GLU A 340 4.23 3.68 -24.40
CA GLU A 340 3.94 2.26 -24.54
C GLU A 340 4.70 1.40 -23.51
N GLN A 341 5.99 1.67 -23.29
CA GLN A 341 6.79 0.95 -22.29
C GLN A 341 6.28 1.21 -20.88
N PHE A 342 5.89 2.45 -20.57
CA PHE A 342 5.33 2.80 -19.27
C PHE A 342 4.05 1.99 -18.99
N PHE A 343 3.09 1.97 -19.92
CA PHE A 343 1.84 1.26 -19.73
C PHE A 343 2.01 -0.27 -19.76
N ALA A 344 2.95 -0.78 -20.55
CA ALA A 344 3.32 -2.19 -20.54
C ALA A 344 3.89 -2.61 -19.16
N GLY A 345 4.80 -1.82 -18.61
CA GLY A 345 5.33 -2.02 -17.25
C GLY A 345 4.22 -1.94 -16.20
N LEU A 346 3.31 -0.98 -16.32
CA LEU A 346 2.17 -0.84 -15.40
C LEU A 346 1.23 -2.05 -15.45
N ALA A 347 0.96 -2.59 -16.63
CA ALA A 347 0.14 -3.79 -16.79
C ALA A 347 0.80 -5.00 -16.11
N LEU A 348 2.12 -5.18 -16.30
CA LEU A 348 2.85 -6.24 -15.61
C LEU A 348 2.90 -6.03 -14.10
N ALA A 349 3.13 -4.81 -13.62
CA ALA A 349 3.19 -4.52 -12.19
C ALA A 349 1.86 -4.78 -11.47
N GLN A 350 0.72 -4.69 -12.17
CA GLN A 350 -0.59 -5.08 -11.65
C GLN A 350 -0.80 -6.60 -11.57
N ALA A 351 -0.09 -7.35 -12.42
CA ALA A 351 -0.11 -8.81 -12.46
C ALA A 351 1.00 -9.46 -11.64
N ALA A 352 2.01 -8.70 -11.21
CA ALA A 352 3.12 -9.18 -10.41
C ALA A 352 2.80 -9.16 -8.91
N PRO A 353 3.41 -10.04 -8.11
CA PRO A 353 3.28 -10.00 -6.68
C PRO A 353 4.07 -8.83 -6.06
N GLY A 354 3.63 -8.38 -4.90
CA GLY A 354 4.23 -7.30 -4.14
C GLY A 354 3.73 -5.90 -4.56
N PRO A 355 4.30 -4.83 -3.98
CA PRO A 355 3.83 -3.47 -4.20
C PRO A 355 3.85 -3.04 -5.67
N LEU A 356 2.77 -2.41 -6.14
CA LEU A 356 2.67 -1.81 -7.49
C LEU A 356 3.85 -0.88 -7.81
N PHE A 357 4.40 -0.23 -6.78
CA PHE A 357 5.54 0.67 -6.85
C PHE A 357 6.86 -0.03 -7.25
N ASN A 358 6.92 -1.37 -7.29
CA ASN A 358 8.00 -2.11 -7.96
C ASN A 358 8.06 -1.82 -9.47
N LEU A 359 7.05 -1.14 -10.03
CA LEU A 359 7.14 -0.46 -11.32
C LEU A 359 8.38 0.44 -11.44
N SER A 360 8.86 1.05 -10.34
CA SER A 360 10.13 1.81 -10.33
C SER A 360 11.32 0.98 -10.80
N ALA A 361 11.42 -0.29 -10.39
CA ALA A 361 12.50 -1.17 -10.82
C ALA A 361 12.44 -1.44 -12.33
N TYR A 362 11.24 -1.67 -12.86
CA TYR A 362 11.01 -1.78 -14.30
C TYR A 362 11.42 -0.50 -15.04
N LEU A 363 10.91 0.66 -14.60
CA LEU A 363 11.18 1.95 -15.24
C LEU A 363 12.66 2.31 -15.19
N GLY A 364 13.33 2.06 -14.06
CA GLY A 364 14.77 2.25 -13.90
C GLY A 364 15.59 1.35 -14.82
N ALA A 365 15.18 0.08 -14.98
CA ALA A 365 15.82 -0.84 -15.93
C ALA A 365 15.67 -0.38 -17.38
N VAL A 366 14.47 0.08 -17.77
CA VAL A 366 14.20 0.57 -19.14
C VAL A 366 14.94 1.88 -19.41
N ALA A 367 14.96 2.81 -18.46
CA ALA A 367 15.69 4.06 -18.58
C ALA A 367 17.19 3.82 -18.75
N ALA A 368 17.78 2.92 -17.94
CA ALA A 368 19.19 2.56 -18.08
C ALA A 368 19.51 1.88 -19.42
N ARG A 369 18.66 0.93 -19.86
CA ARG A 369 18.74 0.29 -21.18
C ARG A 369 18.80 1.32 -22.31
N ARG A 370 17.85 2.26 -22.32
CA ARG A 370 17.72 3.29 -23.36
C ARG A 370 18.88 4.28 -23.35
N ALA A 371 19.41 4.57 -22.16
CA ALA A 371 20.53 5.48 -21.99
C ALA A 371 21.92 4.85 -22.12
N GLY A 372 22.02 3.52 -22.32
CA GLY A 372 23.30 2.81 -22.38
C GLY A 372 24.03 2.69 -21.04
N VAL A 373 23.31 2.84 -19.92
CA VAL A 373 23.83 2.73 -18.55
C VAL A 373 23.60 1.31 -18.00
N ASN A 374 24.39 0.91 -17.01
CA ASN A 374 24.18 -0.36 -16.31
C ASN A 374 22.75 -0.44 -15.74
N VAL A 375 22.03 -1.51 -16.10
CA VAL A 375 20.64 -1.75 -15.70
C VAL A 375 20.47 -1.77 -14.19
N LEU A 376 21.39 -2.39 -13.45
CA LEU A 376 21.31 -2.48 -11.99
C LEU A 376 21.40 -1.11 -11.33
N VAL A 377 22.17 -0.18 -11.92
CA VAL A 377 22.28 1.20 -11.44
C VAL A 377 20.95 1.94 -11.66
N GLY A 378 20.34 1.80 -12.84
CA GLY A 378 19.02 2.39 -13.11
C GLY A 378 17.94 1.85 -12.17
N VAL A 379 17.91 0.52 -11.97
CA VAL A 379 17.01 -0.14 -11.02
C VAL A 379 17.22 0.41 -9.61
N ALA A 380 18.47 0.47 -9.14
CA ALA A 380 18.79 0.97 -7.80
C ALA A 380 18.37 2.44 -7.64
N CYS A 381 18.66 3.29 -8.62
CA CYS A 381 18.32 4.71 -8.58
C CYS A 381 16.80 4.91 -8.48
N ALA A 382 16.03 4.26 -9.34
CA ALA A 382 14.57 4.38 -9.34
C ALA A 382 13.93 3.74 -8.11
N TRP A 383 14.37 2.54 -7.71
CA TRP A 383 13.76 1.79 -6.62
C TRP A 383 14.07 2.40 -5.25
N PHE A 384 15.34 2.71 -4.95
CA PHE A 384 15.70 3.40 -3.71
C PHE A 384 15.20 4.84 -3.70
N GLY A 385 15.18 5.51 -4.86
CA GLY A 385 14.55 6.82 -4.99
C GLY A 385 13.09 6.76 -4.55
N LEU A 386 12.29 5.85 -5.11
CA LEU A 386 10.85 5.81 -4.85
C LEU A 386 10.49 5.33 -3.43
N PHE A 387 11.13 4.26 -2.94
CA PHE A 387 10.80 3.67 -1.65
C PHE A 387 11.53 4.33 -0.48
N GLY A 388 12.73 4.85 -0.71
CA GLY A 388 13.60 5.43 0.31
C GLY A 388 12.89 6.45 1.22
N PRO A 389 12.21 7.48 0.70
CA PRO A 389 11.46 8.44 1.50
C PRO A 389 10.48 7.80 2.48
N GLY A 390 9.58 6.93 1.98
CA GLY A 390 8.57 6.29 2.81
C GLY A 390 9.15 5.35 3.85
N VAL A 391 10.25 4.64 3.52
CA VAL A 391 10.98 3.80 4.47
C VAL A 391 11.62 4.66 5.56
N ILE A 392 12.32 5.73 5.21
CA ILE A 392 12.93 6.64 6.18
C ILE A 392 11.85 7.20 7.12
N LEU A 393 10.72 7.65 6.58
CA LEU A 393 9.65 8.28 7.36
C LEU A 393 8.93 7.31 8.30
N ILE A 394 8.67 6.06 7.89
CA ILE A 394 8.02 5.10 8.80
C ILE A 394 8.93 4.73 9.98
N PHE A 395 10.23 4.50 9.74
CA PHE A 395 11.19 4.28 10.81
C PHE A 395 11.37 5.51 11.69
N ALA A 396 11.26 6.71 11.12
CA ALA A 396 11.39 7.95 11.85
C ALA A 396 10.19 8.23 12.78
N VAL A 397 8.98 7.87 12.36
CA VAL A 397 7.73 8.19 13.07
C VAL A 397 7.40 7.13 14.15
N MET A 398 7.75 5.86 13.93
CA MET A 398 7.47 4.76 14.87
C MET A 398 7.95 5.02 16.33
N PRO A 399 9.14 5.59 16.58
CA PRO A 399 9.58 5.94 17.94
C PRO A 399 8.66 6.93 18.65
N PHE A 400 8.03 7.85 17.90
CA PHE A 400 7.08 8.83 18.45
C PHE A 400 5.69 8.24 18.63
N TRP A 401 5.30 7.27 17.78
CA TRP A 401 4.00 6.61 17.81
C TRP A 401 3.66 5.99 19.17
N GLY A 402 4.61 5.30 19.79
CA GLY A 402 4.40 4.75 21.13
C GLY A 402 4.06 5.80 22.21
N ARG A 403 4.47 7.06 22.01
CA ARG A 403 4.22 8.15 22.95
C ARG A 403 2.91 8.89 22.62
N PHE A 404 2.68 9.28 21.36
CA PHE A 404 1.46 10.04 21.01
C PHE A 404 0.20 9.17 21.01
N ARG A 405 0.31 7.84 20.84
CA ARG A 405 -0.86 6.95 20.91
C ARG A 405 -1.54 6.94 22.28
N LYS A 406 -0.81 7.36 23.32
CA LYS A 406 -1.32 7.53 24.70
C LYS A 406 -2.02 8.87 24.92
N TRP A 407 -1.94 9.82 23.99
CA TRP A 407 -2.56 11.13 24.15
C TRP A 407 -4.08 11.05 23.95
N ASP A 408 -4.85 11.65 24.86
CA ASP A 408 -6.32 11.66 24.79
C ASP A 408 -6.84 12.29 23.49
N VAL A 409 -6.14 13.33 23.00
CA VAL A 409 -6.46 13.98 21.73
C VAL A 409 -6.40 12.95 20.59
N TYR A 410 -5.35 12.13 20.55
CA TYR A 410 -5.18 11.09 19.55
C TYR A 410 -6.23 9.99 19.69
N LYS A 411 -6.45 9.46 20.91
CA LYS A 411 -7.49 8.44 21.18
C LYS A 411 -8.88 8.89 20.71
N ARG A 412 -9.19 10.19 20.81
CA ARG A 412 -10.45 10.80 20.35
C ARG A 412 -10.49 11.06 18.84
N ALA A 413 -9.36 11.39 18.22
CA ALA A 413 -9.26 11.60 16.78
C ALA A 413 -9.20 10.30 15.96
N LEU A 414 -8.64 9.23 16.54
CA LEU A 414 -8.35 7.97 15.85
C LEU A 414 -9.55 7.34 15.10
N PRO A 415 -10.78 7.31 15.66
CA PRO A 415 -11.93 6.75 14.93
C PRO A 415 -12.19 7.48 13.60
N GLY A 416 -12.04 8.80 13.58
CA GLY A 416 -12.24 9.62 12.40
C GLY A 416 -11.10 9.54 11.41
N LEU A 417 -9.84 9.53 11.89
CA LEU A 417 -8.65 9.29 11.06
C LEU A 417 -8.81 7.97 10.27
N ASN A 418 -9.20 6.90 10.98
CA ASN A 418 -9.39 5.58 10.38
C ASN A 418 -10.59 5.54 9.42
N ALA A 419 -11.73 6.11 9.81
CA ALA A 419 -12.92 6.11 8.96
C ALA A 419 -12.67 6.81 7.62
N SER A 420 -11.99 7.96 7.63
CA SER A 420 -11.60 8.66 6.41
C SER A 420 -10.61 7.84 5.57
N ALA A 421 -9.60 7.22 6.20
CA ALA A 421 -8.65 6.35 5.50
C ALA A 421 -9.34 5.15 4.81
N VAL A 422 -10.30 4.50 5.47
CA VAL A 422 -11.11 3.43 4.85
C VAL A 422 -11.93 3.96 3.67
N GLY A 423 -12.52 5.15 3.79
CA GLY A 423 -13.24 5.80 2.68
C GLY A 423 -12.38 6.02 1.44
N LEU A 424 -11.11 6.40 1.63
CA LEU A 424 -10.13 6.54 0.54
C LEU A 424 -9.85 5.19 -0.15
N VAL A 425 -9.75 4.10 0.61
CA VAL A 425 -9.59 2.75 0.05
C VAL A 425 -10.82 2.34 -0.77
N VAL A 426 -12.02 2.68 -0.31
CA VAL A 426 -13.26 2.44 -1.06
C VAL A 426 -13.27 3.21 -2.38
N ALA A 427 -12.95 4.51 -2.37
CA ALA A 427 -12.82 5.28 -3.61
C ALA A 427 -11.81 4.68 -4.58
N ALA A 428 -10.67 4.20 -4.04
CA ALA A 428 -9.63 3.60 -4.85
C ALA A 428 -10.13 2.33 -5.57
N ALA A 429 -10.95 1.52 -4.91
CA ALA A 429 -11.55 0.32 -5.50
C ALA A 429 -12.45 0.65 -6.71
N PHE A 430 -13.32 1.65 -6.57
CA PHE A 430 -14.20 2.08 -7.67
C PHE A 430 -13.42 2.69 -8.84
N ASN A 431 -12.48 3.58 -8.57
CA ASN A 431 -11.65 4.21 -9.59
C ASN A 431 -10.86 3.18 -10.42
N ILE A 432 -10.30 2.16 -9.76
CA ILE A 432 -9.58 1.09 -10.44
C ILE A 432 -10.54 0.21 -11.25
N ALA A 433 -11.69 -0.17 -10.70
CA ALA A 433 -12.67 -0.99 -11.41
C ALA A 433 -13.15 -0.32 -12.71
N PHE A 434 -13.47 0.98 -12.67
CA PHE A 434 -13.86 1.72 -13.86
C PHE A 434 -12.72 1.85 -14.88
N LYS A 435 -11.50 2.10 -14.41
CA LYS A 435 -10.33 2.22 -15.28
C LYS A 435 -9.99 0.88 -15.98
N VAL A 436 -10.03 -0.23 -15.24
CA VAL A 436 -9.81 -1.57 -15.78
C VAL A 436 -10.87 -1.91 -16.84
N ARG A 437 -12.13 -1.57 -16.60
CA ARG A 437 -13.21 -1.74 -17.59
C ARG A 437 -12.95 -0.91 -18.85
N ALA A 438 -12.55 0.35 -18.70
CA ALA A 438 -12.35 1.28 -19.82
C ALA A 438 -11.15 0.91 -20.70
N LEU A 439 -10.09 0.34 -20.12
CA LEU A 439 -8.87 -0.06 -20.85
C LEU A 439 -8.96 -1.46 -21.47
N SER A 440 -9.98 -2.24 -21.12
CA SER A 440 -10.08 -3.62 -21.57
C SER A 440 -10.56 -3.72 -23.02
N PRO A 441 -10.02 -4.68 -23.81
CA PRO A 441 -10.54 -4.99 -25.14
C PRO A 441 -11.98 -5.55 -25.13
N PHE A 442 -12.49 -5.99 -23.98
CA PHE A 442 -13.86 -6.52 -23.81
C PHE A 442 -14.51 -5.98 -22.52
N PRO A 443 -15.06 -4.76 -22.52
CA PRO A 443 -15.51 -4.07 -21.31
C PRO A 443 -16.61 -4.79 -20.51
N ASN A 444 -17.57 -5.45 -21.17
CA ASN A 444 -18.67 -6.09 -20.44
C ASN A 444 -18.23 -7.44 -19.87
N ALA A 445 -17.52 -8.25 -20.66
CA ALA A 445 -16.87 -9.46 -20.14
C ALA A 445 -15.93 -9.15 -18.96
N THR A 446 -15.17 -8.05 -19.01
CA THR A 446 -14.30 -7.62 -17.90
C THR A 446 -15.07 -7.38 -16.60
N THR A 447 -16.27 -6.80 -16.70
CA THR A 447 -17.14 -6.58 -15.54
C THR A 447 -17.61 -7.91 -14.97
N SER A 448 -18.05 -8.84 -15.82
CA SER A 448 -18.45 -10.19 -15.41
C SER A 448 -17.30 -10.97 -14.78
N ILE A 449 -16.10 -10.91 -15.36
CA ILE A 449 -14.88 -11.53 -14.80
C ILE A 449 -14.60 -10.97 -13.41
N ALA A 450 -14.65 -9.65 -13.25
CA ALA A 450 -14.42 -9.01 -11.95
C ALA A 450 -15.45 -9.45 -10.90
N LEU A 451 -16.73 -9.60 -11.28
CA LEU A 451 -17.79 -10.09 -10.39
C LEU A 451 -17.59 -11.56 -10.00
N ILE A 452 -17.21 -12.42 -10.96
CA ILE A 452 -16.89 -13.84 -10.69
C ILE A 452 -15.68 -13.93 -9.74
N CYS A 453 -14.63 -13.17 -10.01
CA CYS A 453 -13.44 -13.13 -9.17
C CYS A 453 -13.77 -12.61 -7.76
N ALA A 454 -14.63 -11.58 -7.65
CA ALA A 454 -15.10 -11.07 -6.36
C ALA A 454 -15.92 -12.13 -5.60
N PHE A 455 -16.80 -12.86 -6.29
CA PHE A 455 -17.57 -13.96 -5.72
C PHE A 455 -16.63 -15.06 -5.18
N CYS A 456 -15.62 -15.47 -5.95
CA CYS A 456 -14.61 -16.42 -5.50
C CYS A 456 -13.80 -15.90 -4.31
N ALA A 457 -13.47 -14.60 -4.27
CA ALA A 457 -12.76 -14.00 -3.15
C ALA A 457 -13.60 -13.94 -1.86
N HIS A 458 -14.91 -13.71 -1.97
CA HIS A 458 -15.80 -13.54 -0.81
C HIS A 458 -16.43 -14.83 -0.30
N ILE A 459 -16.95 -15.65 -1.21
CA ILE A 459 -17.81 -16.80 -0.90
C ILE A 459 -16.99 -18.08 -0.86
N VAL A 460 -16.10 -18.28 -1.83
CA VAL A 460 -15.24 -19.47 -1.91
C VAL A 460 -14.01 -19.27 -1.02
N LYS A 461 -14.24 -19.27 0.30
CA LYS A 461 -13.16 -19.18 1.28
C LYS A 461 -12.40 -20.49 1.35
N LEU A 462 -11.09 -20.41 1.11
CA LEU A 462 -10.19 -21.53 1.35
C LEU A 462 -10.04 -21.82 2.84
N PRO A 463 -9.63 -23.04 3.22
CA PRO A 463 -9.39 -23.40 4.62
C PRO A 463 -8.45 -22.40 5.33
N PRO A 464 -8.59 -22.24 6.66
CA PRO A 464 -7.69 -21.40 7.44
C PRO A 464 -6.24 -21.90 7.37
N GLY A 465 -5.30 -21.00 7.68
CA GLY A 465 -3.87 -21.28 7.60
C GLY A 465 -3.27 -20.91 6.24
N TRP A 466 -2.33 -21.72 5.74
CA TRP A 466 -1.54 -21.39 4.54
C TRP A 466 -2.39 -21.28 3.27
N TRP A 467 -3.51 -22.00 3.19
CA TRP A 467 -4.43 -21.93 2.05
C TRP A 467 -5.05 -20.55 1.87
N THR A 468 -5.20 -19.77 2.96
CA THR A 468 -5.70 -18.39 2.88
C THR A 468 -4.79 -17.49 2.05
N LEU A 469 -3.47 -17.74 2.04
CA LEU A 469 -2.50 -16.99 1.25
C LEU A 469 -2.61 -17.29 -0.26
N LEU A 470 -3.07 -18.48 -0.62
CA LEU A 470 -3.20 -18.89 -2.03
C LEU A 470 -4.47 -18.35 -2.70
N GLN A 471 -5.42 -17.82 -1.93
CA GLN A 471 -6.69 -17.35 -2.48
C GLN A 471 -6.49 -16.20 -3.48
N ALA A 472 -5.67 -15.21 -3.16
CA ALA A 472 -5.42 -14.08 -4.06
C ALA A 472 -4.72 -14.50 -5.38
N PRO A 473 -3.60 -15.26 -5.36
CA PRO A 473 -3.00 -15.80 -6.59
C PRO A 473 -3.99 -16.59 -7.45
N LEU A 474 -4.82 -17.45 -6.85
CA LEU A 474 -5.79 -18.27 -7.58
C LEU A 474 -6.88 -17.40 -8.24
N VAL A 475 -7.38 -16.37 -7.55
CA VAL A 475 -8.35 -15.43 -8.11
C VAL A 475 -7.75 -14.64 -9.29
N ILE A 476 -6.48 -14.26 -9.19
CA ILE A 476 -5.77 -13.58 -10.29
C ILE A 476 -5.63 -14.51 -11.50
N VAL A 477 -5.12 -15.73 -11.30
CA VAL A 477 -4.97 -16.73 -12.37
C VAL A 477 -6.32 -17.04 -13.01
N LEU A 478 -7.38 -17.21 -12.21
CA LEU A 478 -8.74 -17.38 -12.69
C LEU A 478 -9.17 -16.21 -13.59
N GLY A 479 -8.94 -14.97 -13.15
CA GLY A 479 -9.22 -13.78 -13.95
C GLY A 479 -8.51 -13.82 -15.31
N GLY A 480 -7.21 -14.14 -15.33
CA GLY A 480 -6.44 -14.28 -16.56
C GLY A 480 -6.99 -15.37 -17.50
N LEU A 481 -7.31 -16.56 -16.97
CA LEU A 481 -7.90 -17.65 -17.74
C LEU A 481 -9.27 -17.28 -18.32
N LEU A 482 -10.11 -16.58 -17.54
CA LEU A 482 -11.40 -16.08 -18.02
C LEU A 482 -11.23 -14.98 -19.09
N GLY A 483 -10.18 -14.18 -19.02
CA GLY A 483 -9.83 -13.22 -20.07
C GLY A 483 -9.46 -13.90 -21.39
N LEU A 484 -8.68 -14.99 -21.33
CA LEU A 484 -8.39 -15.82 -22.50
C LEU A 484 -9.67 -16.45 -23.08
N PHE A 485 -10.55 -16.95 -22.21
CA PHE A 485 -11.83 -17.50 -22.63
C PHE A 485 -12.70 -16.46 -23.32
N ALA A 486 -12.86 -15.27 -22.73
CA ALA A 486 -13.64 -14.18 -23.31
C ALA A 486 -13.14 -13.75 -24.69
N HIS A 487 -11.81 -13.75 -24.89
CA HIS A 487 -11.23 -13.49 -26.20
C HIS A 487 -11.49 -14.62 -27.20
N ALA A 488 -11.37 -15.88 -26.78
CA ALA A 488 -11.60 -17.03 -27.66
C ALA A 488 -13.06 -17.16 -28.12
N THR A 489 -14.00 -16.57 -27.39
CA THR A 489 -15.44 -16.59 -27.68
C THR A 489 -15.97 -15.28 -28.25
N ASP A 490 -15.10 -14.33 -28.61
CA ASP A 490 -15.45 -12.99 -29.11
C ASP A 490 -16.48 -12.26 -28.23
N MET A 491 -16.40 -12.49 -26.91
CA MET A 491 -17.28 -11.82 -25.95
C MET A 491 -16.85 -10.35 -25.80
N ASN A 492 -17.82 -9.44 -25.92
CA ASN A 492 -17.61 -8.01 -25.70
C ASN A 492 -17.89 -7.62 -24.24
#